data_AF-A0A5B7X348-F1
#
_entry.id   AF-A0A5B7X348-F1
#
_cell.length_a   1.000
_cell.length_b   1.000
_cell.length_c   1.000
_cell.angle_alpha   90.00
_cell.angle_beta   90.00
_cell.angle_gamma   90.00
#
_symmetry.space_group_name_H-M   'P 1'
#
loop_
_entity.id
_entity.type
_entity.pdbx_description
1 polymer ?
#
loop_
_entity_poly.entity_id
_entity_poly.type
_entity_poly.pdbx_seq_one_letter_code
_entity_poly.pdbx_strand_id
1 'polypeptide(L)'
;MYISDRLYGNLHHGDNRTNAFRHALWNFLICQYCLPVAGTAEKAATWSKTITDLHERLAPNEELAKMMDLHNNRIGRDLFHRRPKEEEVIPLLQLMIKEAVKVSTVEHIEKEREKLVFIEKIEHPL
;
A
#
# COMPACT_ATOMS: atom_id res chain seq x y z
N MET A 1 8.79 -5.23 7.05
CA MET A 1 8.18 -6.38 6.32
C MET A 1 9.28 -6.95 5.45
N TYR A 2 9.63 -8.24 5.56
CA TYR A 2 10.88 -8.79 5.00
C TYR A 2 11.19 -8.37 3.54
N ILE A 3 10.21 -8.37 2.65
CA ILE A 3 10.41 -7.94 1.24
C ILE A 3 10.79 -6.45 1.17
N SER A 4 10.08 -5.58 1.88
CA SER A 4 10.41 -4.15 1.98
C SER A 4 11.76 -3.93 2.66
N ASP A 5 12.08 -4.70 3.70
CA ASP A 5 13.36 -4.61 4.42
C ASP A 5 14.52 -4.98 3.48
N ARG A 6 14.36 -6.03 2.67
CA ARG A 6 15.35 -6.46 1.68
C ARG A 6 15.53 -5.46 0.54
N LEU A 7 14.45 -4.82 0.08
CA LEU A 7 14.48 -3.90 -1.06
C LEU A 7 14.89 -2.48 -0.67
N TYR A 8 14.51 -2.02 0.53
CA TYR A 8 14.58 -0.60 0.92
C TYR A 8 15.18 -0.36 2.31
N GLY A 9 15.62 -1.40 3.03
CA GLY A 9 16.18 -1.25 4.37
C GLY A 9 15.20 -0.56 5.31
N ASN A 10 15.67 0.39 6.12
CA ASN A 10 14.82 1.14 7.05
C ASN A 10 14.02 2.28 6.41
N LEU A 11 14.23 2.60 5.12
CA LEU A 11 13.57 3.75 4.47
C LEU A 11 12.05 3.60 4.46
N HIS A 12 11.53 2.38 4.44
CA HIS A 12 10.11 2.11 4.36
C HIS A 12 9.34 2.42 5.65
N HIS A 13 10.00 2.85 6.73
CA HIS A 13 9.35 3.22 7.99
C HIS A 13 8.86 4.66 8.05
N GLY A 14 9.32 5.56 7.17
CA GLY A 14 8.80 6.94 7.08
C GLY A 14 7.69 7.09 6.04
N ASP A 15 7.03 8.24 5.95
CA ASP A 15 5.87 8.45 5.08
C ASP A 15 6.23 8.70 3.60
N ASN A 16 7.16 7.91 3.06
CA ASN A 16 7.71 8.08 1.72
C ASN A 16 7.24 6.98 0.75
N ARG A 17 7.77 7.02 -0.49
CA ARG A 17 7.42 6.09 -1.57
C ARG A 17 7.60 4.61 -1.21
N THR A 18 8.60 4.28 -0.38
CA THR A 18 8.87 2.89 0.03
C THR A 18 7.89 2.41 1.11
N ASN A 19 7.32 3.32 1.89
CA ASN A 19 6.17 3.01 2.75
C ASN A 19 4.90 2.76 1.92
N ALA A 20 4.64 3.60 0.92
CA ALA A 20 3.53 3.38 -0.02
C ALA A 20 3.61 2.00 -0.69
N PHE A 21 4.83 1.57 -1.08
CA PHE A 21 5.09 0.21 -1.56
C PHE A 21 4.70 -0.86 -0.53
N ARG A 22 5.16 -0.71 0.73
CA ARG A 22 4.88 -1.67 1.80
C ARG A 22 3.37 -1.85 2.00
N HIS A 23 2.62 -0.76 2.12
CA HIS A 23 1.18 -0.80 2.37
C HIS A 23 0.41 -1.46 1.22
N ALA A 24 0.76 -1.12 -0.02
CA ALA A 24 0.15 -1.73 -1.20
C ALA A 24 0.49 -3.22 -1.32
N LEU A 25 1.75 -3.60 -1.14
CA LEU A 25 2.19 -4.99 -1.18
C LEU A 25 1.54 -5.82 -0.07
N TRP A 26 1.48 -5.28 1.15
CA TRP A 26 0.88 -5.99 2.28
C TRP A 26 -0.60 -6.30 2.04
N ASN A 27 -1.37 -5.32 1.55
CA ASN A 27 -2.78 -5.55 1.21
C ASN A 27 -2.96 -6.53 0.04
N PHE A 28 -2.11 -6.46 -0.98
CA PHE A 28 -2.14 -7.42 -2.07
C PHE A 28 -1.92 -8.85 -1.55
N LEU A 29 -0.90 -9.05 -0.69
CA LEU A 29 -0.56 -10.36 -0.15
C LEU A 29 -1.66 -10.89 0.78
N ILE A 30 -2.25 -10.07 1.64
CA ILE A 30 -3.39 -10.52 2.48
C ILE A 30 -4.52 -11.05 1.58
N CYS A 31 -4.89 -10.31 0.53
CA CYS A 31 -5.90 -10.78 -0.42
C CYS A 31 -5.52 -12.12 -1.06
N GLN A 32 -4.29 -12.25 -1.56
CA GLN A 32 -3.81 -13.47 -2.22
C GLN A 32 -3.82 -14.68 -1.28
N TYR A 33 -3.28 -14.53 -0.07
CA TYR A 33 -3.18 -15.62 0.91
C TYR A 33 -4.53 -15.99 1.52
N CYS A 34 -5.45 -15.04 1.66
CA CYS A 34 -6.78 -15.30 2.21
C CYS A 34 -7.78 -15.79 1.16
N LEU A 35 -7.52 -15.63 -0.14
CA LEU A 35 -8.44 -16.04 -1.22
C LEU A 35 -8.91 -17.51 -1.10
N PRO A 36 -8.05 -18.52 -0.83
CA PRO A 36 -8.49 -19.91 -0.70
C PRO A 36 -9.51 -20.13 0.43
N VAL A 37 -9.42 -19.34 1.50
CA VAL A 37 -10.31 -19.41 2.67
C VAL A 37 -11.56 -18.56 2.47
N ALA A 38 -11.40 -17.35 1.91
CA ALA A 38 -12.48 -16.41 1.66
C ALA A 38 -13.41 -16.86 0.52
N GLY A 39 -12.91 -17.66 -0.43
CA GLY A 39 -13.64 -18.24 -1.55
C GLY A 39 -13.89 -17.30 -2.72
N THR A 40 -13.86 -15.97 -2.51
CA THR A 40 -13.95 -14.98 -3.60
C THR A 40 -12.98 -13.82 -3.41
N ALA A 41 -12.63 -13.16 -4.52
CA ALA A 41 -11.73 -12.01 -4.51
C ALA A 41 -12.29 -10.85 -3.68
N GLU A 42 -13.60 -10.61 -3.77
CA GLU A 42 -14.29 -9.55 -3.04
C GLU A 42 -14.27 -9.80 -1.53
N LYS A 43 -14.48 -11.06 -1.10
CA LYS A 43 -14.39 -11.45 0.30
C LYS A 43 -12.96 -11.34 0.83
N ALA A 44 -11.97 -11.73 0.04
CA ALA A 44 -10.56 -11.59 0.40
C ALA A 44 -10.15 -10.11 0.53
N ALA A 45 -10.57 -9.25 -0.40
CA ALA A 45 -10.33 -7.81 -0.34
C ALA A 45 -11.06 -7.13 0.83
N THR A 46 -12.29 -7.55 1.11
CA THR A 46 -13.05 -7.08 2.27
C THR A 46 -12.34 -7.45 3.57
N TRP A 47 -11.87 -8.70 3.69
CA TRP A 47 -11.10 -9.15 4.84
C TRP A 47 -9.79 -8.38 5.01
N SER A 48 -9.04 -8.17 3.92
CA SER A 48 -7.82 -7.35 3.94
C SER A 48 -8.11 -5.96 4.48
N LYS A 49 -9.15 -5.29 3.95
CA LYS A 49 -9.56 -3.97 4.43
C LYS A 49 -9.89 -3.99 5.92
N THR A 50 -10.70 -4.94 6.39
CA THR A 50 -11.09 -5.03 7.80
C THR A 50 -9.88 -5.14 8.73
N ILE A 51 -8.92 -6.01 8.41
CA ILE A 51 -7.73 -6.22 9.25
C ILE A 51 -6.79 -5.02 9.18
N THR A 52 -6.56 -4.43 8.01
CA THR A 52 -5.64 -3.29 7.91
C THR A 52 -6.23 -2.02 8.48
N ASP A 53 -7.54 -1.77 8.31
CA ASP A 53 -8.20 -0.64 8.95
C ASP A 53 -8.17 -0.76 10.49
N LEU A 54 -8.28 -1.99 11.02
CA LEU A 54 -8.09 -2.23 12.46
C LEU A 54 -6.64 -1.95 12.88
N HIS A 55 -5.65 -2.38 12.10
CA HIS A 55 -4.25 -2.09 12.35
C HIS A 55 -3.98 -0.57 12.43
N GLU A 56 -4.44 0.22 11.45
CA GLU A 56 -4.26 1.68 11.43
C GLU A 56 -5.01 2.39 12.58
N ARG A 57 -6.03 1.76 13.17
CA ARG A 57 -6.72 2.29 14.36
C ARG A 57 -5.96 2.02 15.65
N LEU A 58 -5.20 0.92 15.71
CA LEU A 58 -4.44 0.51 16.88
C LEU A 58 -3.02 1.09 16.90
N ALA A 59 -2.48 1.46 15.73
CA ALA A 59 -1.22 2.16 15.58
C ALA A 59 -1.48 3.66 15.33
N PRO A 60 -1.53 4.52 16.37
CA PRO A 60 -1.85 5.93 16.18
C PRO A 60 -0.80 6.62 15.30
N ASN A 61 -1.28 7.28 14.24
CA ASN A 61 -0.49 8.10 13.33
C ASN A 61 -1.18 9.47 13.16
N GLU A 62 -0.46 10.48 12.67
CA GLU A 62 -1.10 11.74 12.28
C GLU A 62 -2.12 11.52 11.17
N GLU A 63 -3.17 12.34 11.13
CA GLU A 63 -4.31 12.12 10.22
C GLU A 63 -3.88 12.03 8.75
N LEU A 64 -2.94 12.86 8.32
CA LEU A 64 -2.44 12.83 6.94
C LEU A 64 -1.73 11.51 6.59
N ALA A 65 -0.88 11.02 7.49
CA ALA A 65 -0.13 9.79 7.32
C ALA A 65 -1.05 8.56 7.35
N LYS A 66 -2.01 8.55 8.28
CA LYS A 66 -3.07 7.54 8.32
C LYS A 66 -3.89 7.50 7.02
N MET A 67 -4.27 8.66 6.48
CA MET A 67 -5.01 8.72 5.21
C MET A 67 -4.17 8.27 4.01
N MET A 68 -2.86 8.55 4.01
CA MET A 68 -1.91 8.02 3.03
C MET A 68 -1.85 6.48 3.10
N ASP A 69 -1.74 5.91 4.30
CA ASP A 69 -1.69 4.46 4.52
C ASP A 69 -2.98 3.78 4.09
N LEU A 70 -4.15 4.31 4.48
CA LEU A 70 -5.46 3.80 4.06
C LEU A 70 -5.66 3.84 2.53
N HIS A 71 -5.19 4.89 1.87
CA HIS A 71 -5.23 5.01 0.41
C HIS A 71 -4.32 3.97 -0.25
N ASN A 72 -3.07 3.85 0.19
CA ASN A 72 -2.13 2.89 -0.39
C ASN A 72 -2.56 1.44 -0.13
N ASN A 73 -3.18 1.17 1.03
CA ASN A 73 -3.84 -0.09 1.34
C ASN A 73 -4.93 -0.41 0.31
N ARG A 74 -5.78 0.57 -0.05
CA ARG A 74 -6.81 0.41 -1.12
C ARG A 74 -6.17 0.06 -2.46
N ILE A 75 -5.16 0.80 -2.88
CA ILE A 75 -4.46 0.56 -4.17
C ILE A 75 -3.89 -0.87 -4.24
N GLY A 76 -3.36 -1.40 -3.12
CA GLY A 76 -2.91 -2.79 -3.04
C GLY A 76 -4.03 -3.81 -3.30
N ARG A 77 -5.23 -3.58 -2.75
CA ARG A 77 -6.41 -4.42 -3.01
C ARG A 77 -6.91 -4.27 -4.45
N ASP A 78 -6.89 -3.05 -5.00
CA ASP A 78 -7.27 -2.80 -6.39
C ASP A 78 -6.32 -3.53 -7.36
N LEU A 79 -5.02 -3.55 -7.06
CA LEU A 79 -4.04 -4.34 -7.82
C LEU A 79 -4.35 -5.83 -7.77
N PHE A 80 -4.75 -6.37 -6.61
CA PHE A 80 -5.18 -7.76 -6.49
C PHE A 80 -6.37 -8.09 -7.39
N HIS A 81 -7.35 -7.18 -7.50
CA HIS A 81 -8.49 -7.37 -8.41
C HIS A 81 -8.10 -7.39 -9.90
N ARG A 82 -6.96 -6.79 -10.27
CA ARG A 82 -6.43 -6.86 -11.65
C ARG A 82 -5.79 -8.20 -11.99
N ARG A 83 -5.58 -9.08 -10.99
CA ARG A 83 -5.01 -10.44 -11.12
C ARG A 83 -3.70 -10.49 -11.94
N PRO A 84 -2.69 -9.67 -11.61
CA PRO A 84 -1.36 -9.84 -12.20
C PRO A 84 -0.81 -11.22 -11.84
N LYS A 85 0.17 -11.71 -12.62
CA LYS A 85 0.91 -12.91 -12.22
C LYS A 85 1.77 -12.60 -11.01
N GLU A 86 2.02 -13.60 -10.18
CA GLU A 86 2.75 -13.41 -8.91
C GLU A 86 4.15 -12.82 -9.14
N GLU A 87 4.85 -13.28 -10.17
CA GLU A 87 6.17 -12.78 -10.56
C GLU A 87 6.17 -11.32 -11.03
N GLU A 88 5.01 -10.78 -11.42
CA GLU A 88 4.85 -9.40 -11.93
C GLU A 88 4.53 -8.41 -10.80
N VAL A 89 4.05 -8.87 -9.64
CA VAL A 89 3.54 -8.00 -8.57
C VAL A 89 4.60 -7.03 -8.05
N ILE A 90 5.80 -7.52 -7.74
CA ILE A 90 6.88 -6.68 -7.22
C ILE A 90 7.35 -5.68 -8.29
N PRO A 91 7.68 -6.08 -9.54
CA PRO A 91 8.02 -5.14 -10.60
C PRO A 91 6.93 -4.07 -10.86
N LEU A 92 5.65 -4.46 -10.83
CA LEU A 92 4.54 -3.52 -11.02
C LEU A 92 4.48 -2.49 -9.88
N LEU A 93 4.56 -2.93 -8.62
CA LEU A 93 4.57 -2.02 -7.48
C LEU A 93 5.80 -1.11 -7.49
N GLN A 94 6.96 -1.61 -7.94
CA GLN A 94 8.17 -0.79 -8.15
C GLN A 94 7.96 0.28 -9.24
N LEU A 95 7.19 0.00 -10.29
CA LEU A 95 6.81 1.01 -11.27
C LEU A 95 5.82 2.02 -10.67
N MET A 96 4.80 1.55 -9.96
CA MET A 96 3.79 2.40 -9.32
C MET A 96 4.40 3.39 -8.32
N ILE A 97 5.44 3.00 -7.59
CA ILE A 97 6.11 3.91 -6.63
C ILE A 97 6.98 4.96 -7.33
N LYS A 98 7.43 4.75 -8.58
CA LYS A 98 8.10 5.78 -9.38
C LYS A 98 7.12 6.87 -9.82
N GLU A 99 5.88 6.45 -10.10
CA GLU A 99 4.79 7.36 -10.50
C GLU A 99 3.99 7.92 -9.32
N ALA A 100 4.28 7.49 -8.09
CA ALA A 100 3.59 7.94 -6.89
C ALA A 100 3.62 9.47 -6.73
N VAL A 101 2.52 10.00 -6.18
CA VAL A 101 2.26 11.44 -6.07
C VAL A 101 2.60 11.92 -4.67
N LYS A 102 3.34 13.02 -4.58
CA LYS A 102 3.58 13.68 -3.29
C LYS A 102 2.33 14.44 -2.88
N VAL A 103 1.84 14.20 -1.68
CA VAL A 103 0.66 14.84 -1.11
C VAL A 103 1.03 15.60 0.15
N SER A 104 0.23 16.61 0.49
CA SER A 104 0.42 17.44 1.69
C SER A 104 -0.89 17.74 2.43
N THR A 105 -2.04 17.31 1.90
CA THR A 105 -3.36 17.48 2.53
C THR A 105 -4.23 16.26 2.28
N VAL A 106 -5.24 16.06 3.14
CA VAL A 106 -6.20 14.96 3.03
C VAL A 106 -7.05 15.09 1.77
N GLU A 107 -7.45 16.32 1.40
CA GLU A 107 -8.26 16.58 0.21
C GLU A 107 -7.51 16.22 -1.08
N HIS A 108 -6.17 16.33 -1.09
CA HIS A 108 -5.37 15.88 -2.22
C HIS A 108 -5.37 14.35 -2.32
N ILE A 109 -5.25 13.65 -1.18
CA ILE A 109 -5.33 12.18 -1.12
C ILE A 109 -6.70 11.70 -1.63
N GLU A 110 -7.79 12.32 -1.18
CA GLU A 110 -9.15 11.93 -1.57
C GLU A 110 -9.45 12.15 -3.07
N LYS A 111 -8.78 13.12 -3.70
CA LYS A 111 -8.89 13.38 -5.14
C LYS A 111 -8.06 12.40 -5.98
N GLU A 112 -6.97 11.88 -5.42
CA GLU A 112 -6.19 10.84 -6.07
C GLU A 112 -6.94 9.50 -6.01
N ARG A 113 -7.05 8.80 -7.14
CA ARG A 113 -7.82 7.56 -7.22
C ARG A 113 -6.96 6.36 -7.59
N GLU A 114 -5.94 6.57 -8.41
CA GLU A 114 -5.25 5.49 -9.11
C GLU A 114 -3.81 5.32 -8.67
N LYS A 115 -3.14 6.42 -8.29
CA LYS A 115 -1.72 6.41 -7.96
C LYS A 115 -1.50 6.20 -6.47
N LEU A 116 -0.38 5.56 -6.15
CA LEU A 116 0.13 5.58 -4.77
C LEU A 116 0.48 7.01 -4.36
N VAL A 117 0.34 7.31 -3.07
CA VAL A 117 0.62 8.63 -2.50
C VAL A 117 1.68 8.54 -1.42
N PHE A 118 2.43 9.63 -1.21
CA PHE A 118 3.43 9.74 -0.16
C PHE A 118 3.59 11.18 0.34
N ILE A 119 4.09 11.38 1.56
CA ILE A 119 4.22 12.69 2.21
C ILE A 119 5.68 13.18 2.18
N GLU A 120 6.63 12.32 2.52
CA GLU A 120 8.04 12.69 2.68
C GLU A 120 8.90 12.34 1.47
N LYS A 121 9.85 13.23 1.14
CA LYS A 121 10.80 12.98 0.05
C LYS A 121 11.92 12.09 0.61
N ILE A 122 12.30 11.05 -0.13
CA ILE A 122 13.55 10.34 0.15
C ILE A 122 14.70 11.27 -0.29
N GLU A 123 15.59 11.64 0.63
CA GLU A 123 16.74 12.52 0.34
C GLU A 123 17.79 11.84 -0.56
N HIS A 124 17.67 10.54 -0.80
CA HIS A 124 18.55 9.75 -1.65
C HIS A 124 17.77 9.01 -2.75
N PRO A 125 18.27 8.96 -4.00
CA PRO A 125 17.60 8.24 -5.09
C PRO A 125 17.55 6.73 -4.82
N LEU A 126 16.44 6.10 -5.22
CA LEU A 126 16.27 4.66 -5.33
C LEU A 126 17.07 4.07 -6.51
#